data_AF-A0A4P5QJJ9-F1
#
_entry.id   AF-A0A4P5QJJ9-F1
#
_cell.length_a   1.000
_cell.length_b   1.000
_cell.length_c   1.000
_cell.angle_alpha   90.00
_cell.angle_beta   90.00
_cell.angle_gamma   90.00
#
_symmetry.space_group_name_H-M   'P 1'
#
loop_
_entity.id
_entity.type
_entity.pdbx_description
1 polymer ?
#
loop_
_entity_poly.entity_id
_entity_poly.type
_entity_poly.pdbx_seq_one_letter_code
_entity_poly.pdbx_strand_id
1 'polypeptide(L)'
;MKLPVILLLACNALALAVERPAGFLGIAWGASPEEVKRVLQKRPGVTFPENADDYKIELTGGAFAGQPVAKWVIEFPDRKFAVATVTLKTDGSSGTVGKELCSQLASKYGSMNMDKHSGGTAKKGAQPQPTSRASIWKFPPSLKDKNSVLISVEISGATMKGGDETGGTVTIKYVNETLTGAAMTAATGGKPAPKTTAPVKKEDL
;
A
#
# COMPACT_ATOMS: atom_id res chain seq x y z
N MET A 1 43.12 18.29 -32.51
CA MET A 1 42.79 18.08 -31.08
C MET A 1 41.35 18.48 -30.84
N LYS A 2 40.41 17.52 -30.79
CA LYS A 2 38.98 17.77 -30.51
C LYS A 2 38.39 16.56 -29.78
N LEU A 3 38.32 16.63 -28.46
CA LEU A 3 37.45 15.79 -27.64
C LEU A 3 37.35 16.42 -26.25
N PRO A 4 36.26 17.18 -26.00
CA PRO A 4 35.52 16.93 -24.77
C PRO A 4 34.02 17.22 -24.97
N VAL A 5 33.26 16.23 -25.46
CA VAL A 5 31.77 16.28 -25.42
C VAL A 5 31.18 15.02 -24.78
N ILE A 6 31.97 13.96 -24.59
CA ILE A 6 31.46 12.67 -24.08
C ILE A 6 31.30 12.65 -22.54
N LEU A 7 31.81 13.64 -21.81
CA LEU A 7 31.74 13.63 -20.34
C LEU A 7 30.40 14.17 -19.78
N LEU A 8 29.60 14.89 -20.57
CA LEU A 8 28.35 15.50 -20.09
C LEU A 8 27.12 14.59 -20.18
N LEU A 9 27.21 13.43 -20.86
CA LEU A 9 26.10 12.46 -20.91
C LEU A 9 26.07 11.48 -19.73
N ALA A 10 27.12 11.38 -18.92
CA ALA A 10 27.17 10.45 -17.79
C ALA A 10 26.44 10.99 -16.54
N CYS A 11 26.21 12.31 -16.43
CA CYS A 11 25.66 12.91 -15.22
C CYS A 11 24.12 12.85 -15.10
N ASN A 12 23.40 12.46 -16.17
CA ASN A 12 21.95 12.27 -16.11
C ASN A 12 21.53 10.80 -15.87
N ALA A 13 22.48 9.86 -15.81
CA ALA A 13 22.19 8.44 -15.57
C ALA A 13 22.14 8.07 -14.07
N LEU A 14 22.51 8.98 -13.17
CA LEU A 14 22.17 8.89 -11.74
C LEU A 14 20.82 9.56 -11.46
N ALA A 15 19.81 9.27 -12.28
CA ALA A 15 18.47 9.20 -11.72
C ALA A 15 18.54 8.05 -10.71
N LEU A 16 18.67 8.38 -9.41
CA LEU A 16 18.66 7.41 -8.31
C LEU A 16 17.58 6.37 -8.64
N ALA A 17 18.01 5.13 -8.91
CA ALA A 17 17.11 4.03 -9.14
C ALA A 17 16.35 3.83 -7.83
N VAL A 18 15.20 4.49 -7.71
CA VAL A 18 14.31 4.38 -6.56
C VAL A 18 14.01 2.90 -6.40
N GLU A 19 14.52 2.31 -5.31
CA GLU A 19 14.43 0.88 -5.07
C GLU A 19 12.95 0.51 -4.94
N ARG A 20 12.41 -0.27 -5.87
CA ARG A 20 10.98 -0.62 -5.87
C ARG A 20 10.70 -1.65 -4.77
N PRO A 21 9.53 -1.60 -4.10
CA PRO A 21 9.17 -2.64 -3.15
C PRO A 21 8.91 -3.97 -3.88
N ALA A 22 9.89 -4.88 -3.86
CA ALA A 22 9.76 -6.23 -4.41
C ALA A 22 8.76 -7.13 -3.63
N GLY A 23 8.36 -6.68 -2.44
CA GLY A 23 7.50 -7.39 -1.52
C GLY A 23 7.33 -6.64 -0.21
N PHE A 24 6.84 -7.33 0.81
CA PHE A 24 6.64 -6.80 2.15
C PHE A 24 7.34 -7.68 3.19
N LEU A 25 8.26 -7.11 3.97
CA LEU A 25 9.00 -7.83 5.01
C LEU A 25 9.69 -9.14 4.53
N GLY A 26 10.20 -9.14 3.30
CA GLY A 26 10.83 -10.32 2.68
C GLY A 26 9.85 -11.30 2.02
N ILE A 27 8.55 -11.03 2.07
CA ILE A 27 7.50 -11.80 1.39
C ILE A 27 7.28 -11.22 0.01
N ALA A 28 7.51 -12.00 -1.04
CA ALA A 28 7.30 -11.57 -2.41
C ALA A 28 5.81 -11.35 -2.73
N TRP A 29 5.50 -10.37 -3.57
CA TRP A 29 4.14 -10.21 -4.08
C TRP A 29 3.67 -11.47 -4.81
N GLY A 30 2.42 -11.86 -4.57
CA GLY A 30 1.84 -13.07 -5.16
C GLY A 30 2.14 -14.38 -4.43
N ALA A 31 2.89 -14.34 -3.32
CA ALA A 31 3.11 -15.49 -2.44
C ALA A 31 1.78 -16.08 -1.94
N SER A 32 1.77 -17.39 -1.67
CA SER A 32 0.58 -18.09 -1.17
C SER A 32 0.31 -17.76 0.31
N PRO A 33 -0.94 -17.91 0.80
CA PRO A 33 -1.26 -17.68 2.21
C PRO A 33 -0.39 -18.50 3.17
N GLU A 34 -0.05 -19.74 2.82
CA GLU A 34 0.76 -20.64 3.63
C GLU A 34 2.21 -20.15 3.74
N GLU A 35 2.78 -19.67 2.63
CA GLU A 35 4.12 -19.09 2.62
C GLU A 35 4.17 -17.84 3.50
N VAL A 36 3.16 -16.96 3.37
CA VAL A 36 3.05 -15.75 4.19
C VAL A 36 2.89 -16.07 5.67
N LYS A 37 2.01 -17.02 6.03
CA LYS A 37 1.85 -17.50 7.41
C LYS A 37 3.19 -17.98 7.96
N ARG A 38 3.92 -18.82 7.20
CA ARG A 38 5.23 -19.37 7.60
C ARG A 38 6.28 -18.28 7.86
N VAL A 39 6.34 -17.24 7.04
CA VAL A 39 7.31 -16.15 7.22
C VAL A 39 6.93 -15.28 8.41
N LEU A 40 5.65 -14.93 8.56
CA LEU A 40 5.17 -14.08 9.65
C LEU A 40 5.22 -14.77 11.02
N GLN A 41 4.99 -16.08 11.10
CA GLN A 41 5.13 -16.88 12.33
C GLN A 41 6.55 -16.87 12.90
N LYS A 42 7.57 -16.67 12.06
CA LYS A 42 8.97 -16.58 12.51
C LYS A 42 9.29 -15.22 13.13
N ARG A 43 8.40 -14.23 13.03
CA ARG A 43 8.65 -12.90 13.59
C ARG A 43 8.39 -12.91 15.10
N PRO A 44 9.31 -12.37 15.91
CA PRO A 44 9.13 -12.34 17.35
C PRO A 44 7.93 -11.46 17.75
N GLY A 45 7.13 -11.97 18.70
CA GLY A 45 6.00 -11.25 19.29
C GLY A 45 4.73 -11.17 18.43
N VAL A 46 4.71 -11.79 17.24
CA VAL A 46 3.51 -11.88 16.39
C VAL A 46 2.59 -12.99 16.91
N THR A 47 1.30 -12.70 17.05
CA THR A 47 0.27 -13.65 17.46
C THR A 47 -0.74 -13.86 16.34
N PHE A 48 -1.02 -15.13 16.03
CA PHE A 48 -2.02 -15.52 15.04
C PHE A 48 -3.36 -15.85 15.71
N PRO A 49 -4.49 -15.47 15.11
CA PRO A 49 -5.79 -15.95 15.55
C PRO A 49 -5.94 -17.43 15.21
N GLU A 50 -6.72 -18.15 16.03
CA GLU A 50 -6.99 -19.58 15.82
C GLU A 50 -7.74 -19.85 14.51
N ASN A 51 -8.53 -18.88 14.03
CA ASN A 51 -9.31 -18.97 12.80
C ASN A 51 -8.82 -17.94 11.78
N ALA A 52 -7.81 -18.30 10.98
CA ALA A 52 -7.33 -17.47 9.88
C ALA A 52 -8.00 -17.86 8.56
N ASP A 53 -8.66 -16.91 7.91
CA ASP A 53 -9.19 -17.06 6.56
C ASP A 53 -8.04 -17.20 5.54
N ASP A 54 -8.27 -17.92 4.45
CA ASP A 54 -7.33 -18.07 3.34
C ASP A 54 -7.23 -16.79 2.49
N TYR A 55 -8.24 -15.92 2.54
CA TYR A 55 -8.28 -14.65 1.82
C TYR A 55 -7.77 -13.47 2.65
N LYS A 56 -7.71 -13.61 3.98
CA LYS A 56 -7.32 -12.53 4.88
C LYS A 56 -6.75 -13.07 6.19
N ILE A 57 -5.56 -12.58 6.55
CA ILE A 57 -4.94 -12.87 7.84
C ILE A 57 -4.87 -11.58 8.64
N GLU A 58 -5.47 -11.59 9.82
CA GLU A 58 -5.28 -10.54 10.81
C GLU A 58 -4.37 -11.07 11.91
N LEU A 59 -3.34 -10.32 12.29
CA LEU A 59 -2.42 -10.71 13.36
C LEU A 59 -2.14 -9.50 14.26
N THR A 60 -1.67 -9.73 15.47
CA THR A 60 -1.36 -8.68 16.44
C THR A 60 0.06 -8.85 16.99
N GLY A 61 0.58 -7.80 17.61
CA GLY A 61 1.91 -7.81 18.23
C GLY A 61 3.06 -7.67 17.24
N GLY A 62 4.28 -7.90 17.72
CA GLY A 62 5.52 -7.65 16.98
C GLY A 62 5.82 -6.15 16.82
N ALA A 63 6.82 -5.86 15.97
CA ALA A 63 7.26 -4.51 15.69
C ALA A 63 7.45 -4.27 14.18
N PHE A 64 7.23 -3.02 13.76
CA PHE A 64 7.45 -2.52 12.42
C PHE A 64 8.17 -1.17 12.49
N ALA A 65 9.29 -1.02 11.78
CA ALA A 65 10.11 0.19 11.80
C ALA A 65 10.48 0.65 13.24
N GLY A 66 10.75 -0.30 14.14
CA GLY A 66 11.05 -0.04 15.56
C GLY A 66 9.85 0.27 16.44
N GLN A 67 8.64 0.38 15.86
CA GLN A 67 7.41 0.72 16.59
C GLN A 67 6.58 -0.53 16.89
N PRO A 68 5.94 -0.62 18.08
CA PRO A 68 5.05 -1.71 18.41
C PRO A 68 3.82 -1.70 17.51
N VAL A 69 3.40 -2.88 17.05
CA VAL A 69 2.24 -3.01 16.14
C VAL A 69 0.98 -3.38 16.92
N ALA A 70 -0.10 -2.65 16.65
CA ALA A 70 -1.43 -2.93 17.17
C ALA A 70 -2.07 -4.08 16.38
N LYS A 71 -2.05 -3.96 15.05
CA LYS A 71 -2.69 -4.88 14.13
C LYS A 71 -1.94 -4.96 12.81
N TRP A 72 -1.83 -6.15 12.25
CA TRP A 72 -1.53 -6.32 10.83
C TRP A 72 -2.72 -6.97 10.14
N VAL A 73 -2.95 -6.56 8.90
CA VAL A 73 -3.96 -7.15 8.02
C VAL A 73 -3.28 -7.46 6.70
N ILE A 74 -3.29 -8.73 6.34
CA ILE A 74 -2.72 -9.24 5.09
C ILE A 74 -3.86 -9.80 4.25
N GLU A 75 -3.98 -9.37 3.00
CA GLU A 75 -5.06 -9.78 2.11
C GLU A 75 -4.52 -10.52 0.89
N PHE A 76 -5.28 -11.54 0.48
CA PHE A 76 -4.96 -12.47 -0.59
C PHE A 76 -6.08 -12.51 -1.65
N PRO A 77 -6.29 -11.44 -2.43
CA PRO A 77 -7.11 -11.53 -3.64
C PRO A 77 -6.63 -12.70 -4.49
N ASP A 78 -7.56 -13.55 -4.94
CA ASP A 78 -7.25 -14.77 -5.69
C ASP A 78 -6.19 -15.67 -5.03
N ARG A 79 -6.16 -15.72 -3.70
CA ARG A 79 -5.19 -16.48 -2.89
C ARG A 79 -3.72 -16.08 -3.15
N LYS A 80 -3.49 -14.83 -3.53
CA LYS A 80 -2.15 -14.27 -3.80
C LYS A 80 -1.93 -13.05 -2.95
N PHE A 81 -0.81 -13.01 -2.23
CA PHE A 81 -0.47 -11.88 -1.38
C PHE A 81 -0.41 -10.58 -2.19
N ALA A 82 -1.31 -9.64 -1.89
CA ALA A 82 -1.42 -8.37 -2.62
C ALA A 82 -1.46 -7.14 -1.71
N VAL A 83 -1.92 -7.27 -0.47
CA VAL A 83 -2.08 -6.14 0.44
C VAL A 83 -1.50 -6.46 1.81
N ALA A 84 -0.70 -5.55 2.34
CA ALA A 84 -0.28 -5.56 3.74
C ALA A 84 -0.58 -4.23 4.39
N THR A 85 -1.37 -4.26 5.45
CA THR A 85 -1.68 -3.09 6.29
C THR A 85 -1.09 -3.31 7.68
N VAL A 86 -0.43 -2.29 8.22
CA VAL A 86 0.16 -2.28 9.56
C VAL A 86 -0.37 -1.08 10.30
N THR A 87 -1.04 -1.29 11.43
CA THR A 87 -1.47 -0.23 12.34
C THR A 87 -0.56 -0.23 13.54
N LEU A 88 0.19 0.86 13.73
CA LEU A 88 1.12 1.02 14.84
C LEU A 88 0.39 1.45 16.11
N LYS A 89 0.86 0.95 17.26
CA LYS A 89 0.55 1.57 18.56
C LYS A 89 1.41 2.82 18.67
N THR A 90 0.79 3.97 18.91
CA THR A 90 1.52 5.20 19.17
C THR A 90 1.37 5.54 20.63
N ASP A 91 2.38 5.19 21.42
CA ASP A 91 2.50 5.59 22.81
C ASP A 91 3.01 7.05 22.85
N GLY A 92 2.15 7.98 22.42
CA GLY A 92 2.48 9.42 22.31
C GLY A 92 1.90 10.07 21.05
N SER A 93 2.60 11.09 20.53
CA SER A 93 2.14 11.84 19.35
C SER A 93 2.25 11.01 18.07
N SER A 94 1.10 10.54 17.56
CA SER A 94 1.00 9.85 16.27
C SER A 94 1.56 10.68 15.11
N GLY A 95 1.52 12.01 15.23
CA GLY A 95 2.13 12.94 14.27
C GLY A 95 3.65 12.79 14.19
N THR A 96 4.34 12.61 15.32
CA THR A 96 5.80 12.40 15.35
C THR A 96 6.16 11.05 14.76
N VAL A 97 5.48 9.98 15.19
CA VAL A 97 5.69 8.63 14.66
C VAL A 97 5.44 8.57 13.16
N GLY A 98 4.35 9.19 12.69
CA GLY A 98 4.03 9.25 11.27
C GLY A 98 5.04 10.05 10.45
N LYS A 99 5.57 11.18 10.97
CA LYS A 99 6.64 11.94 10.31
C LYS A 99 7.93 11.15 10.22
N GLU A 100 8.33 10.48 11.29
CA GLU A 100 9.54 9.65 11.32
C GLU A 100 9.43 8.51 10.30
N LEU A 101 8.31 7.80 10.30
CA LEU A 101 8.02 6.75 9.33
C LEU A 101 8.04 7.27 7.89
N CYS A 102 7.41 8.41 7.62
CA CYS A 102 7.46 9.04 6.30
C CYS A 102 8.89 9.43 5.90
N SER A 103 9.72 9.88 6.85
CA SER A 103 11.13 10.17 6.61
C SER A 103 11.92 8.92 6.27
N GLN A 104 11.71 7.81 7.00
CA GLN A 104 12.33 6.52 6.70
C GLN A 104 11.91 5.99 5.31
N LEU A 105 10.62 6.08 4.97
CA LEU A 105 10.12 5.72 3.64
C LEU A 105 10.70 6.62 2.56
N ALA A 106 10.81 7.93 2.81
CA ALA A 106 11.41 8.86 1.86
C ALA A 106 12.90 8.59 1.65
N SER A 107 13.62 8.21 2.70
CA SER A 107 15.03 7.81 2.61
C SER A 107 15.20 6.53 1.79
N LYS A 108 14.25 5.59 1.87
CA LYS A 108 14.31 4.31 1.17
C LYS A 108 13.82 4.38 -0.28
N TYR A 109 12.72 5.10 -0.50
CA TYR A 109 11.95 5.10 -1.73
C TYR A 109 11.95 6.45 -2.45
N GLY A 110 12.73 7.42 -1.97
CA GLY A 110 12.73 8.78 -2.49
C GLY A 110 11.49 9.59 -2.07
N SER A 111 11.40 10.80 -2.59
CA SER A 111 10.35 11.75 -2.24
C SER A 111 8.95 11.20 -2.51
N MET A 112 8.04 11.49 -1.58
CA MET A 112 6.63 11.17 -1.71
C MET A 112 6.03 11.82 -2.96
N ASN A 113 5.15 11.10 -3.66
CA ASN A 113 4.33 11.72 -4.69
C ASN A 113 3.27 12.57 -3.98
N MET A 114 3.54 13.87 -3.88
CA MET A 114 2.48 14.82 -3.53
C MET A 114 1.54 14.90 -4.73
N ASP A 115 0.60 13.96 -4.82
CA ASP A 115 -0.66 14.28 -5.50
C ASP A 115 -1.22 15.46 -4.72
N LYS A 116 -1.02 16.68 -5.24
CA LYS A 116 -1.80 17.82 -4.81
C LYS A 116 -3.24 17.39 -5.03
N HIS A 117 -3.94 17.01 -3.97
CA HIS A 117 -5.37 17.28 -3.88
C HIS A 117 -5.49 18.81 -3.91
N SER A 118 -5.33 19.36 -5.12
CA SER A 118 -5.81 20.68 -5.47
C SER A 118 -7.26 20.68 -5.04
N GLY A 119 -7.58 21.55 -4.10
CA GLY A 119 -8.92 21.72 -3.58
C GLY A 119 -9.89 21.81 -4.74
N GLY A 120 -10.67 20.74 -4.93
CA GLY A 120 -11.94 20.85 -5.62
C GLY A 120 -12.75 21.84 -4.81
N THR A 121 -13.10 22.95 -5.44
CA THR A 121 -13.98 23.99 -4.92
C THR A 121 -15.13 23.33 -4.14
N ALA A 122 -15.18 23.63 -2.84
CA ALA A 122 -16.22 23.14 -1.95
C ALA A 122 -17.60 23.50 -2.53
N LYS A 123 -18.32 22.49 -3.04
CA LYS A 123 -19.77 22.59 -3.16
C LYS A 123 -20.32 22.71 -1.73
N LYS A 124 -20.88 23.89 -1.41
CA LYS A 124 -21.65 24.13 -0.19
C LYS A 124 -22.64 22.98 0.01
N GLY A 125 -22.43 22.15 1.03
CA GLY A 125 -23.35 21.08 1.44
C GLY A 125 -22.73 19.70 1.63
N ALA A 126 -21.47 19.46 1.26
CA ALA A 126 -20.81 18.19 1.57
C ALA A 126 -20.30 18.16 3.02
N GLN A 127 -20.77 17.16 3.77
CA GLN A 127 -20.31 16.76 5.09
C GLN A 127 -18.77 16.80 5.17
N PRO A 128 -18.16 17.35 6.24
CA PRO A 128 -16.71 17.41 6.36
C PRO A 128 -16.14 15.99 6.32
N GLN A 129 -15.55 15.61 5.19
CA GLN A 129 -14.71 14.43 5.13
C GLN A 129 -13.56 14.65 6.12
N PRO A 130 -13.24 13.67 6.98
CA PRO A 130 -12.07 13.78 7.83
C PRO A 130 -10.87 14.03 6.92
N THR A 131 -10.18 15.16 7.14
CA THR A 131 -8.99 15.56 6.41
C THR A 131 -7.82 14.68 6.82
N SER A 132 -7.91 13.39 6.50
CA SER A 132 -6.84 12.45 6.73
C SER A 132 -5.76 12.70 5.68
N ARG A 133 -4.64 13.26 6.10
CA ARG A 133 -3.52 13.58 5.20
C ARG A 133 -2.73 12.30 4.99
N ALA A 134 -3.05 11.58 3.91
CA ALA A 134 -2.28 10.41 3.52
C ALA A 134 -0.99 10.81 2.77
N SER A 135 0.10 10.17 3.15
CA SER A 135 1.39 10.25 2.47
C SER A 135 1.54 9.07 1.52
N ILE A 136 1.70 9.30 0.21
CA ILE A 136 1.60 8.26 -0.82
C ILE A 136 2.87 8.15 -1.67
N TRP A 137 3.39 6.94 -1.83
CA TRP A 137 4.39 6.56 -2.81
C TRP A 137 3.76 5.65 -3.85
N LYS A 138 3.93 5.97 -5.13
CA LYS A 138 3.40 5.19 -6.25
C LYS A 138 4.56 4.68 -7.10
N PHE A 139 4.53 3.40 -7.39
CA PHE A 139 5.52 2.71 -8.20
C PHE A 139 4.78 2.10 -9.40
N PRO A 140 4.55 2.88 -10.48
CA PRO A 140 3.86 2.37 -11.67
C PRO A 140 4.67 1.24 -12.31
N PRO A 141 4.05 0.32 -13.06
CA PRO A 141 4.77 -0.78 -13.69
C PRO A 141 5.86 -0.26 -14.64
N SER A 142 6.91 -1.05 -14.82
CA SER A 142 8.04 -0.75 -15.69
C SER A 142 8.39 -1.96 -16.55
N LEU A 143 9.29 -1.78 -17.53
CA LEU A 143 9.77 -2.89 -18.37
C LEU A 143 10.41 -4.03 -17.56
N LYS A 144 10.99 -3.72 -16.39
CA LYS A 144 11.67 -4.69 -15.52
C LYS A 144 10.75 -5.29 -14.45
N ASP A 145 9.65 -4.61 -14.11
CA ASP A 145 8.76 -4.99 -13.01
C ASP A 145 7.31 -4.67 -13.38
N LYS A 146 6.50 -5.71 -13.50
CA LYS A 146 5.10 -5.62 -13.95
C LYS A 146 4.14 -5.21 -12.83
N ASN A 147 4.61 -5.13 -11.59
CA ASN A 147 3.78 -4.78 -10.45
C ASN A 147 3.61 -3.27 -10.36
N SER A 148 2.36 -2.81 -10.27
CA SER A 148 2.02 -1.47 -9.77
C SER A 148 1.91 -1.56 -8.27
N VAL A 149 2.75 -0.84 -7.54
CA VAL A 149 2.76 -0.86 -6.07
C VAL A 149 2.45 0.53 -5.53
N LEU A 150 1.65 0.58 -4.48
CA LEU A 150 1.33 1.79 -3.73
C LEU A 150 1.68 1.58 -2.26
N ILE A 151 2.35 2.56 -1.66
CA ILE A 151 2.53 2.66 -0.22
C ILE A 151 1.81 3.91 0.25
N SER A 152 0.90 3.79 1.20
CA SER A 152 0.26 4.92 1.86
C SER A 152 0.46 4.88 3.36
N VAL A 153 0.82 6.02 3.94
CA VAL A 153 0.83 6.24 5.38
C VAL A 153 -0.30 7.19 5.72
N GLU A 154 -1.19 6.75 6.60
CA GLU A 154 -2.29 7.53 7.11
C GLU A 154 -2.10 7.76 8.61
N ILE A 155 -2.22 9.01 9.04
CA ILE A 155 -2.18 9.39 10.45
C ILE A 155 -3.60 9.79 10.83
N SER A 156 -4.27 8.94 11.61
CA SER A 156 -5.57 9.26 12.17
C SER A 156 -5.37 9.75 13.60
N GLY A 157 -5.98 10.87 13.95
CA GLY A 157 -5.98 11.41 15.31
C GLY A 157 -7.37 11.93 15.66
N ALA A 158 -7.80 11.70 16.90
CA ALA A 158 -8.99 12.33 17.44
C ALA A 158 -8.76 13.84 17.52
N THR A 159 -9.39 14.60 16.63
CA THR A 159 -9.44 16.06 16.73
C THR A 159 -10.28 16.42 17.94
N MET A 160 -9.67 16.74 19.08
CA MET A 160 -10.35 17.41 20.18
C MET A 160 -9.58 18.68 20.56
N LYS A 161 -10.23 19.82 20.35
CA LYS A 161 -9.90 21.08 21.01
C LYS A 161 -9.92 20.83 22.52
N GLY A 162 -8.76 20.73 23.15
CA GLY A 162 -8.62 20.77 24.61
C GLY A 162 -7.91 19.57 25.22
N GLY A 163 -6.62 19.74 25.45
CA GLY A 163 -6.02 19.40 26.75
C GLY A 163 -5.41 18.01 26.96
N ASP A 164 -5.78 16.97 26.23
CA ASP A 164 -5.17 15.64 26.42
C ASP A 164 -5.05 14.88 25.09
N GLU A 165 -3.84 14.86 24.52
CA GLU A 165 -3.51 14.06 23.32
C GLU A 165 -3.29 12.60 23.71
N THR A 166 -4.35 11.81 23.79
CA THR A 166 -4.24 10.35 23.90
C THR A 166 -5.15 9.68 22.87
N GLY A 167 -4.55 9.09 21.83
CA GLY A 167 -5.27 8.15 20.94
C GLY A 167 -5.17 8.42 19.44
N GLY A 168 -3.97 8.72 18.92
CA GLY A 168 -3.73 8.64 17.48
C GLY A 168 -3.40 7.21 17.03
N THR A 169 -3.55 6.92 15.74
CA THR A 169 -3.06 5.69 15.12
C THR A 169 -2.34 6.03 13.83
N VAL A 170 -1.21 5.37 13.58
CA VAL A 170 -0.50 5.45 12.29
C VAL A 170 -0.72 4.15 11.55
N THR A 171 -1.29 4.22 10.36
CA THR A 171 -1.53 3.06 9.50
C THR A 171 -0.68 3.15 8.25
N ILE A 172 0.13 2.12 8.00
CA ILE A 172 0.85 1.96 6.73
C ILE A 172 0.14 0.89 5.93
N LYS A 173 -0.07 1.15 4.65
CA LYS A 173 -0.65 0.18 3.72
C LYS A 173 0.24 0.05 2.50
N TYR A 174 0.62 -1.18 2.18
CA TYR A 174 1.27 -1.58 0.94
C TYR A 174 0.25 -2.32 0.09
N VAL A 175 0.11 -1.94 -1.17
CA VAL A 175 -0.85 -2.52 -2.13
C VAL A 175 -0.12 -2.82 -3.43
N ASN A 176 -0.19 -4.06 -3.90
CA ASN A 176 0.12 -4.40 -5.28
C ASN A 176 -1.18 -4.32 -6.11
N GLU A 177 -1.37 -3.18 -6.77
CA GLU A 177 -2.57 -2.89 -7.56
C GLU A 177 -2.74 -3.81 -8.77
N THR A 178 -1.65 -4.41 -9.27
CA THR A 178 -1.72 -5.40 -10.35
C THR A 178 -2.42 -6.68 -9.87
N LEU A 179 -2.17 -7.10 -8.63
CA LEU A 179 -2.75 -8.31 -8.06
C LEU A 179 -4.13 -8.10 -7.44
N THR A 180 -4.47 -6.87 -7.03
CA THR A 180 -5.83 -6.55 -6.56
C THR A 180 -6.83 -6.33 -7.71
N GLY A 181 -6.40 -6.42 -8.96
CA GLY A 181 -7.22 -6.14 -10.15
C GLY A 181 -7.46 -4.65 -10.42
N ALA A 182 -6.91 -3.75 -9.60
CA ALA A 182 -7.08 -2.30 -9.75
C ALA A 182 -6.24 -1.72 -10.91
N ALA A 183 -5.12 -2.35 -11.30
CA ALA A 183 -4.28 -1.86 -12.39
C ALA A 183 -4.86 -2.09 -13.80
N MET A 184 -5.88 -2.94 -13.97
CA MET A 184 -6.43 -3.28 -15.30
C MET A 184 -7.57 -2.35 -15.77
N THR A 185 -8.13 -1.51 -14.91
CA THR A 185 -9.21 -0.58 -15.31
C THR A 185 -8.72 0.73 -15.92
N ALA A 186 -7.42 1.06 -15.81
CA ALA A 186 -6.86 2.28 -16.41
C ALA A 186 -6.34 2.12 -17.85
N ALA A 187 -6.20 0.89 -18.37
CA ALA A 187 -5.60 0.62 -19.69
C ALA A 187 -6.55 -0.02 -20.72
N THR A 188 -7.83 -0.23 -20.39
CA THR A 188 -8.80 -0.76 -21.35
C THR A 188 -10.08 0.06 -21.29
N GLY A 189 -10.11 1.13 -22.10
CA GLY A 189 -11.35 1.53 -22.77
C GLY A 189 -11.80 0.35 -23.64
N GLY A 190 -12.49 -0.61 -23.02
CA GLY A 190 -12.90 -1.87 -23.61
C GLY A 190 -14.40 -2.05 -23.39
N LYS A 191 -15.15 -1.70 -24.43
CA LYS A 191 -16.56 -2.02 -24.70
C LYS A 191 -17.06 -3.25 -23.92
N PRO A 192 -18.25 -3.20 -23.27
CA PRO A 192 -18.80 -4.36 -22.57
C PRO A 192 -18.96 -5.54 -23.54
N ALA A 193 -18.44 -6.70 -23.15
CA ALA A 193 -18.61 -7.95 -23.88
C ALA A 193 -20.12 -8.28 -23.99
N PRO A 194 -20.62 -8.72 -25.15
CA PRO A 194 -22.01 -9.10 -25.31
C PRO A 194 -22.31 -10.36 -24.49
N LYS A 195 -23.42 -10.33 -23.75
CA LYS A 195 -23.99 -11.49 -23.05
C LYS A 195 -24.24 -12.61 -24.05
N THR A 196 -23.50 -13.70 -23.95
CA THR A 196 -23.84 -14.98 -24.59
C THR A 196 -25.03 -15.59 -23.84
N THR A 197 -26.24 -15.40 -24.36
CA THR A 197 -27.40 -16.22 -24.00
C THR A 197 -27.23 -17.61 -24.59
N ALA A 198 -27.10 -18.61 -23.72
CA ALA A 198 -27.18 -20.02 -24.11
C ALA A 198 -28.61 -20.36 -24.56
N PRO A 199 -28.81 -21.16 -25.63
CA PRO A 199 -30.11 -21.64 -26.02
C PRO A 199 -30.58 -22.77 -25.09
N VAL A 200 -31.75 -22.59 -24.49
CA VAL A 200 -32.46 -23.63 -23.74
C VAL A 200 -33.03 -24.62 -24.75
N LYS A 201 -32.52 -25.86 -24.76
CA LYS A 201 -33.24 -27.01 -25.29
C LYS A 201 -34.37 -27.36 -24.32
N LYS A 202 -35.61 -27.34 -24.80
CA LYS A 202 -36.71 -28.14 -24.24
C LYS A 202 -37.19 -29.06 -25.35
N GLU A 203 -36.75 -30.31 -25.27
CA GLU A 203 -37.49 -31.45 -25.78
C GLU A 203 -38.25 -32.03 -24.58
N ASP A 204 -39.41 -32.62 -24.87
CA ASP A 204 -40.41 -33.27 -24.01
C ASP A 204 -41.56 -32.42 -23.42
N LEU A 205 -42.75 -32.83 -23.88
CA LEU A 205 -44.15 -32.48 -23.60
C LEU A 205 -44.76 -31.29 -24.36
#